data_AF-A0A257V2Y4-F1
#
_entry.id   AF-A0A257V2Y4-F1
#
_cell.length_a   1.000
_cell.length_b   1.000
_cell.length_c   1.000
_cell.angle_alpha   90.00
_cell.angle_beta   90.00
_cell.angle_gamma   90.00
#
_symmetry.space_group_name_H-M   'P 1'
#
loop_
_entity.id
_entity.type
_entity.pdbx_description
1 polymer ?
#
loop_
_entity_poly.entity_id
_entity_poly.type
_entity_poly.pdbx_seq_one_letter_code
_entity_poly.pdbx_strand_id
1 'polypeptide(L)'
;ADWPSHERYDIGPPSIAWLTWHLCFWWSMVLDHSFGDGTLAGGNVTWPGNADDVRKGVDGLKDEWQAVLDRLTADDLRSAERTRWPFQDRPFGDVVAWVNVELTKNSAEIGYARFLFAVSAR
;
A
#
# COMPACT_ATOMS: atom_id res chain seq x y z
N ALA A 1 4.20 21.88 1.93
CA ALA A 1 4.55 21.38 0.59
C ALA A 1 3.33 20.65 0.07
N ASP A 2 3.05 20.68 -1.23
CA ASP A 2 1.99 19.84 -1.76
C ASP A 2 2.45 18.38 -1.72
N TRP A 3 1.59 17.50 -1.20
CA TRP A 3 1.92 16.09 -1.02
C TRP A 3 1.82 15.38 -2.37
N PRO A 4 2.69 14.40 -2.64
CA PRO A 4 2.69 13.72 -3.93
C PRO A 4 1.36 12.99 -4.16
N SER A 5 0.82 13.12 -5.37
CA SER A 5 -0.44 12.52 -5.81
C SER A 5 -0.24 11.45 -6.89
N HIS A 6 1.02 11.13 -7.24
CA HIS A 6 1.39 10.17 -8.28
C HIS A 6 2.82 9.62 -8.12
N GLU A 7 3.18 8.63 -8.94
CA GLU A 7 4.44 7.87 -8.86
C GLU A 7 5.47 8.17 -9.96
N ARG A 8 5.25 9.22 -10.75
CA ARG A 8 6.16 9.60 -11.86
C ARG A 8 7.53 10.04 -11.35
N TYR A 9 8.59 9.70 -12.09
CA TYR A 9 9.99 9.99 -11.73
C TYR A 9 10.37 11.48 -11.68
N ASP A 10 9.57 12.36 -12.28
CA ASP A 10 9.82 13.80 -12.33
C ASP A 10 9.66 14.52 -10.97
N ILE A 11 9.05 13.85 -9.98
CA ILE A 11 8.86 14.38 -8.61
C ILE A 11 10.10 14.26 -7.71
N GLY A 12 11.17 13.62 -8.20
CA GLY A 12 12.40 13.39 -7.43
C GLY A 12 12.38 12.11 -6.57
N PRO A 13 13.39 11.90 -5.72
CA PRO A 13 13.48 10.70 -4.89
C PRO A 13 12.33 10.63 -3.88
N PRO A 14 11.85 9.42 -3.53
CA PRO A 14 10.73 9.26 -2.62
C PRO A 14 11.10 9.73 -1.21
N SER A 15 10.34 10.71 -0.69
CA SER A 15 10.44 11.15 0.70
C SER A 15 9.77 10.15 1.65
N ILE A 16 10.00 10.25 2.96
CA ILE A 16 9.28 9.43 3.96
C ILE A 16 7.74 9.64 3.83
N ALA A 17 7.30 10.86 3.56
CA ALA A 17 5.89 11.15 3.33
C ALA A 17 5.37 10.43 2.07
N TRP A 18 6.13 10.46 0.97
CA TRP A 18 5.79 9.73 -0.25
C TRP A 18 5.72 8.22 0.00
N LEU A 19 6.71 7.63 0.68
CA LEU A 19 6.78 6.19 0.95
C LEU A 19 5.61 5.71 1.81
N THR A 20 5.24 6.50 2.82
CA THR A 20 4.12 6.16 3.71
C THR A 20 2.77 6.43 3.06
N TRP A 21 2.65 7.44 2.20
CA TRP A 21 1.48 7.62 1.33
C TRP A 21 1.32 6.44 0.38
N HIS A 22 2.39 6.04 -0.31
CA HIS A 22 2.39 4.94 -1.26
C HIS A 22 1.95 3.64 -0.60
N LEU A 23 2.45 3.36 0.61
CA LEU A 23 2.00 2.25 1.46
C LEU A 23 0.48 2.27 1.71
N CYS A 24 -0.07 3.41 2.15
CA CYS A 24 -1.50 3.54 2.34
C CYS A 24 -2.28 3.41 1.03
N PHE A 25 -1.75 3.96 -0.07
CA PHE A 25 -2.37 3.96 -1.40
C PHE A 25 -2.56 2.55 -1.93
N TRP A 26 -1.49 1.78 -2.11
CA TRP A 26 -1.61 0.48 -2.75
C TRP A 26 -2.43 -0.49 -1.89
N TRP A 27 -2.37 -0.37 -0.56
CA TRP A 27 -3.11 -1.25 0.34
C TRP A 27 -4.61 -0.92 0.35
N SER A 28 -4.95 0.37 0.30
CA SER A 28 -6.35 0.80 0.15
C SER A 28 -6.91 0.38 -1.20
N MET A 29 -6.12 0.51 -2.28
CA MET A 29 -6.53 0.10 -3.62
C MET A 29 -6.81 -1.40 -3.70
N VAL A 30 -5.93 -2.25 -3.16
CA VAL A 30 -6.16 -3.70 -3.21
C VAL A 30 -7.38 -4.10 -2.38
N LEU A 31 -7.61 -3.48 -1.22
CA LEU A 31 -8.80 -3.73 -0.39
C LEU A 31 -10.08 -3.34 -1.12
N ASP A 32 -10.16 -2.11 -1.64
CA ASP A 32 -11.36 -1.62 -2.34
C ASP A 32 -11.64 -2.43 -3.62
N HIS A 33 -10.62 -2.71 -4.43
CA HIS A 33 -10.84 -3.40 -5.71
C HIS A 33 -11.07 -4.90 -5.57
N SER A 34 -10.63 -5.53 -4.48
CA SER A 34 -10.82 -6.97 -4.25
C SER A 34 -12.03 -7.30 -3.39
N PHE A 35 -12.40 -6.38 -2.49
CA PHE A 35 -13.42 -6.62 -1.45
C PHE A 35 -14.45 -5.48 -1.29
N GLY A 36 -14.20 -4.30 -1.84
CA GLY A 36 -15.11 -3.17 -1.87
C GLY A 36 -15.82 -2.99 -3.22
N ASP A 37 -16.16 -1.74 -3.53
CA ASP A 37 -16.90 -1.38 -4.74
C ASP A 37 -15.98 -1.21 -5.96
N GLY A 38 -14.65 -1.19 -5.77
CA GLY A 38 -13.67 -1.00 -6.84
C GLY A 38 -13.74 0.38 -7.47
N THR A 39 -14.13 1.39 -6.69
CA THR A 39 -14.31 2.78 -7.16
C THR A 39 -13.21 3.72 -6.69
N LEU A 40 -12.34 3.26 -5.78
CA LEU A 40 -11.23 4.06 -5.29
C LEU A 40 -10.27 4.34 -6.45
N ALA A 41 -10.11 5.63 -6.76
CA ALA A 41 -9.11 6.12 -7.67
C ALA A 41 -7.87 6.53 -6.88
N GLY A 42 -6.67 6.28 -7.42
CA GLY A 42 -5.43 6.54 -6.69
C GLY A 42 -5.24 7.99 -6.25
N GLY A 43 -5.70 8.95 -7.05
CA GLY A 43 -5.68 10.37 -6.69
C GLY A 43 -6.57 10.75 -5.50
N ASN A 44 -7.48 9.86 -5.07
CA ASN A 44 -8.36 10.08 -3.93
C ASN A 44 -7.74 9.56 -2.61
N VAL A 45 -6.64 8.81 -2.66
CA VAL A 45 -5.91 8.44 -1.44
C VAL A 45 -5.02 9.60 -1.04
N THR A 46 -5.29 10.19 0.11
CA THR A 46 -4.53 11.31 0.65
C THR A 46 -3.55 10.84 1.71
N TRP A 47 -2.40 11.52 1.80
CA TRP A 47 -1.48 11.28 2.90
C TRP A 47 -2.04 11.87 4.20
N PRO A 48 -2.02 11.15 5.35
CA PRO A 48 -2.66 11.60 6.59
C PRO A 48 -2.08 12.88 7.23
N GLY A 49 -0.94 13.40 6.76
CA GLY A 49 -0.39 14.66 7.22
C GLY A 49 0.63 14.56 8.36
N ASN A 50 0.60 13.47 9.15
CA ASN A 50 1.57 13.23 10.22
C ASN A 50 1.82 11.73 10.46
N ALA A 51 2.91 11.44 11.20
CA ALA A 51 3.37 10.07 11.42
C ALA A 51 2.44 9.25 12.34
N ASP A 52 1.71 9.88 13.27
CA ASP A 52 0.80 9.18 14.18
C ASP A 52 -0.43 8.70 13.43
N ASP A 53 -1.01 9.55 12.58
CA ASP A 53 -2.14 9.19 11.72
C ASP A 53 -1.74 8.19 10.63
N VAL A 54 -0.50 8.25 10.12
CA VAL A 54 0.05 7.19 9.24
C VAL A 54 0.06 5.84 9.96
N ARG A 55 0.59 5.78 11.20
CA ARG A 55 0.66 4.52 11.96
C ARG A 55 -0.75 3.96 12.20
N LYS A 56 -1.67 4.81 12.65
CA LYS A 56 -3.08 4.44 12.84
C LYS A 56 -3.72 3.92 11.55
N GLY A 57 -3.48 4.58 10.42
CA GLY A 57 -4.02 4.17 9.11
C GLY A 57 -3.47 2.82 8.66
N VAL A 58 -2.15 2.62 8.77
CA VAL A 58 -1.49 1.35 8.41
C VAL A 58 -1.96 0.21 9.32
N ASP A 59 -2.11 0.45 10.63
CA ASP A 59 -2.66 -0.55 11.54
C ASP A 59 -4.08 -0.97 11.14
N GLY A 60 -4.93 -0.01 10.76
CA GLY A 60 -6.27 -0.29 10.26
C GLY A 60 -6.29 -1.11 8.97
N LEU A 61 -5.45 -0.73 7.98
CA LEU A 61 -5.30 -1.47 6.72
C LEU A 61 -4.80 -2.90 6.95
N LYS A 62 -3.85 -3.07 7.88
CA LYS A 62 -3.34 -4.38 8.29
C LYS A 62 -4.44 -5.23 8.92
N ASP A 63 -5.20 -4.67 9.85
CA ASP A 63 -6.27 -5.39 10.55
C ASP A 63 -7.39 -5.80 9.57
N GLU A 64 -7.79 -4.90 8.67
CA GLU A 64 -8.78 -5.21 7.61
C GLU A 64 -8.28 -6.30 6.66
N TRP A 65 -7.02 -6.20 6.23
CA TRP A 65 -6.39 -7.20 5.36
C TRP A 65 -6.32 -8.57 6.02
N GLN A 66 -5.93 -8.65 7.30
CA GLN A 66 -5.94 -9.90 8.04
C GLN A 66 -7.36 -10.48 8.14
N ALA A 67 -8.35 -9.64 8.44
CA ALA A 67 -9.74 -10.07 8.55
C ALA A 67 -10.31 -10.63 7.23
N VAL A 68 -9.91 -10.10 6.07
CA VAL A 68 -10.32 -10.67 4.77
C VAL A 68 -9.56 -11.96 4.48
N LEU A 69 -8.25 -12.03 4.75
CA LEU A 69 -7.45 -13.24 4.53
C LEU A 69 -7.93 -14.43 5.36
N ASP A 70 -8.33 -14.20 6.61
CA ASP A 70 -8.85 -15.24 7.51
C ASP A 70 -10.14 -15.91 6.99
N ARG A 71 -10.83 -15.26 6.05
CA ARG A 71 -12.08 -15.76 5.45
C ARG A 71 -11.87 -16.42 4.10
N LEU A 72 -10.69 -16.30 3.50
CA LEU A 72 -10.42 -16.86 2.18
C LEU A 72 -10.20 -18.37 2.24
N THR A 73 -10.77 -19.06 1.27
CA THR A 73 -10.54 -20.48 1.06
C THR A 73 -9.38 -20.71 0.07
N ALA A 74 -8.91 -21.95 -0.01
CA ALA A 74 -7.92 -22.33 -1.02
C ALA A 74 -8.41 -22.13 -2.46
N ASP A 75 -9.73 -22.23 -2.70
CA ASP A 75 -10.31 -22.02 -4.02
C ASP A 75 -10.42 -20.52 -4.35
N ASP A 76 -10.73 -19.68 -3.36
CA ASP A 76 -10.65 -18.22 -3.54
C ASP A 76 -9.24 -17.77 -3.96
N LEU A 77 -8.19 -18.35 -3.36
CA LEU A 77 -6.80 -18.05 -3.71
C LEU A 77 -6.41 -18.50 -5.13
N ARG A 78 -7.08 -19.53 -5.68
CA ARG A 78 -6.83 -20.03 -7.05
C ARG A 78 -7.69 -19.32 -8.10
N SER A 79 -8.78 -18.69 -7.69
CA SER A 79 -9.69 -17.94 -8.56
C SER A 79 -9.16 -16.55 -8.88
N ALA A 80 -9.55 -15.99 -10.02
CA ALA A 80 -9.26 -14.62 -10.42
C ALA A 80 -10.38 -13.62 -10.07
N GLU A 81 -11.50 -14.06 -9.49
CA GLU A 81 -12.70 -13.24 -9.26
C GLU A 81 -12.46 -11.96 -8.45
N ARG A 82 -11.49 -12.00 -7.54
CA ARG A 82 -11.09 -10.88 -6.68
C ARG A 82 -9.89 -10.10 -7.21
N THR A 83 -9.30 -10.54 -8.31
CA THR A 83 -8.12 -9.90 -8.91
C THR A 83 -8.57 -8.83 -9.90
N ARG A 84 -8.88 -7.64 -9.39
CA ARG A 84 -9.25 -6.47 -10.22
C ARG A 84 -8.16 -5.40 -10.26
N TRP A 85 -7.27 -5.43 -9.27
CA TRP A 85 -6.09 -4.60 -9.15
C TRP A 85 -5.07 -5.32 -8.24
N PRO A 86 -3.75 -5.20 -8.46
CA PRO A 86 -3.09 -4.48 -9.55
C PRO A 86 -3.00 -5.28 -10.85
N PHE A 87 -3.36 -6.57 -10.81
CA PHE A 87 -3.36 -7.45 -11.96
C PHE A 87 -4.77 -7.65 -12.52
N GLN A 88 -4.83 -8.28 -13.69
CA GLN A 88 -6.06 -8.80 -14.29
C GLN A 88 -5.83 -10.28 -14.64
N ASP A 89 -6.87 -11.09 -14.53
CA ASP A 89 -6.87 -12.52 -14.93
C ASP A 89 -5.77 -13.39 -14.27
N ARG A 90 -5.41 -13.07 -13.01
CA ARG A 90 -4.46 -13.85 -12.20
C ARG A 90 -5.15 -14.42 -10.95
N PRO A 91 -4.72 -15.60 -10.47
CA PRO A 91 -5.19 -16.11 -9.18
C PRO A 91 -5.01 -15.09 -8.06
N PHE A 92 -5.96 -14.98 -7.14
CA PHE A 92 -5.89 -14.01 -6.06
C PHE A 92 -4.67 -14.24 -5.15
N GLY A 93 -4.15 -15.47 -5.09
CA GLY A 93 -2.87 -15.78 -4.44
C GLY A 93 -1.69 -14.97 -4.98
N ASP A 94 -1.70 -14.59 -6.27
CA ASP A 94 -0.67 -13.71 -6.86
C ASP A 94 -0.76 -12.30 -6.26
N VAL A 95 -1.98 -11.80 -5.99
CA VAL A 95 -2.20 -10.50 -5.33
C VAL A 95 -1.69 -10.56 -3.88
N VAL A 96 -1.99 -11.64 -3.15
CA VAL A 96 -1.49 -11.83 -1.78
C VAL A 96 0.05 -11.89 -1.75
N ALA A 97 0.67 -12.59 -2.70
CA ALA A 97 2.13 -12.62 -2.82
C ALA A 97 2.68 -11.23 -3.15
N TRP A 98 2.04 -10.50 -4.06
CA TRP A 98 2.42 -9.14 -4.43
C TRP A 98 2.33 -8.16 -3.24
N VAL A 99 1.29 -8.21 -2.41
CA VAL A 99 1.17 -7.39 -1.18
C VAL A 99 2.37 -7.61 -0.25
N ASN A 100 2.85 -8.85 -0.10
CA ASN A 100 4.04 -9.15 0.71
C ASN A 100 5.32 -8.54 0.11
N VAL A 101 5.46 -8.59 -1.22
CA VAL A 101 6.59 -7.97 -1.92
C VAL A 101 6.56 -6.45 -1.73
N GLU A 102 5.39 -5.82 -1.89
CA GLU A 102 5.22 -4.37 -1.70
C GLU A 102 5.53 -3.93 -0.27
N LEU A 103 5.05 -4.67 0.74
CA LEU A 103 5.40 -4.43 2.14
C LEU A 103 6.89 -4.53 2.39
N THR A 104 7.54 -5.55 1.85
CA THR A 104 9.00 -5.75 1.98
C THR A 104 9.75 -4.59 1.32
N LYS A 105 9.35 -4.20 0.12
CA LYS A 105 9.93 -3.08 -0.63
C LYS A 105 9.80 -1.77 0.14
N ASN A 106 8.58 -1.38 0.53
CA ASN A 106 8.37 -0.13 1.26
C ASN A 106 9.08 -0.11 2.62
N SER A 107 9.15 -1.26 3.32
CA SER A 107 9.92 -1.37 4.56
C SER A 107 11.42 -1.12 4.33
N ALA A 108 11.99 -1.68 3.26
CA ALA A 108 13.38 -1.45 2.89
C ALA A 108 13.66 0.00 2.48
N GLU A 109 12.78 0.62 1.70
CA GLU A 109 12.90 2.03 1.28
C GLU A 109 12.79 2.99 2.47
N ILE A 110 11.87 2.74 3.42
CA ILE A 110 11.79 3.50 4.68
C ILE A 110 13.06 3.31 5.50
N GLY A 111 13.55 2.07 5.59
CA GLY A 111 14.83 1.75 6.24
C GLY A 111 16.00 2.53 5.62
N TYR A 112 16.05 2.63 4.29
CA TYR A 112 17.05 3.41 3.57
C TYR A 112 16.90 4.92 3.85
N ALA A 113 15.68 5.45 3.80
CA ALA A 113 15.41 6.85 4.12
C ALA A 113 15.89 7.21 5.54
N ARG A 114 15.80 6.29 6.50
CA ARG A 114 16.37 6.50 7.84
C ARG A 114 17.88 6.73 7.80
N PHE A 115 18.66 6.11 6.92
CA PHE A 115 20.09 6.43 6.81
C PHE A 115 20.34 7.86 6.31
N LEU A 116 19.43 8.43 5.53
CA LEU A 116 19.55 9.82 5.06
C LEU A 116 19.20 10.84 6.14
N PHE A 117 18.23 10.52 7.01
CA PHE A 117 17.69 11.46 7.99
C PHE A 117 18.12 11.20 9.44
N ALA A 118 18.55 9.99 9.79
CA ALA A 118 19.00 9.64 11.16
C ALA A 118 20.39 10.17 11.50
N VAL A 119 21.17 10.62 10.51
CA VAL A 119 22.48 11.27 10.72
C VAL A 119 22.36 12.78 10.95
N SER A 120 21.14 13.31 11.04
CA SER A 120 20.88 14.72 11.35
C SER A 120 21.12 15.02 12.84
N ALA A 121 22.38 15.00 13.27
CA ALA A 121 22.81 15.94 14.30
C ALA A 121 23.21 17.24 13.60
N ARG A 122 22.29 18.21 13.57
CA ARG A 122 22.57 19.64 13.46
C ARG A 122 21.40 20.43 14.00
#